data_AF-X0YRV4-F1
#
_entry.id   AF-X0YRV4-F1
#
_cell.length_a   1.000
_cell.length_b   1.000
_cell.length_c   1.000
_cell.angle_alpha   90.00
_cell.angle_beta   90.00
_cell.angle_gamma   90.00
#
_symmetry.space_group_name_H-M   'P 1'
#
loop_
_entity.id
_entity.type
_entity.pdbx_description
1 polymer ?
#
loop_
_entity_poly.entity_id
_entity_poly.type
_entity_poly.pdbx_seq_one_letter_code
_entity_poly.pdbx_strand_id
1 'polypeptide(L)' 'MRVAIIGSGLSGLTSAALLAKEGHEVIVFEQH' A
#
# COMPACT_ATOMS: atom_id res chain seq x y z
N MET A 1 0.45 -9.33 -8.32
CA MET A 1 0.29 -9.90 -6.96
C MET A 1 -0.70 -9.03 -6.21
N ARG A 2 -1.48 -9.59 -5.28
CA ARG A 2 -2.35 -8.82 -4.38
C ARG A 2 -1.60 -8.51 -3.09
N VAL A 3 -1.58 -7.25 -2.68
CA VAL A 3 -0.86 -6.79 -1.49
C VAL A 3 -1.79 -5.98 -0.59
N ALA A 4 -1.84 -6.34 0.69
CA ALA A 4 -2.52 -5.56 1.71
C ALA A 4 -1.47 -4.81 2.55
N ILE A 5 -1.67 -3.50 2.73
CA ILE A 5 -0.83 -2.64 3.57
C ILE A 5 -1.66 -2.18 4.76
N ILE A 6 -1.15 -2.39 5.96
CA ILE A 6 -1.80 -1.96 7.21
C ILE A 6 -1.06 -0.73 7.75
N GLY A 7 -1.76 0.40 7.82
CA GLY A 7 -1.25 1.71 8.19
C GLY A 7 -0.97 2.60 6.97
N SER A 8 -1.51 3.83 7.00
CA SER A 8 -1.33 4.87 5.97
C SER A 8 -0.33 5.96 6.38
N GLY A 9 0.65 5.61 7.21
CA GLY A 9 1.81 6.48 7.47
C GLY A 9 2.70 6.66 6.23
N LEU A 10 3.73 7.52 6.34
CA LEU A 10 4.63 7.82 5.22
C LEU A 10 5.23 6.57 4.57
N SER A 11 5.65 5.60 5.38
CA SER A 11 6.19 4.33 4.88
C SER A 11 5.13 3.51 4.14
N GLY A 12 3.93 3.35 4.72
CA GLY A 12 2.83 2.57 4.14
C GLY A 12 2.40 3.12 2.77
N LEU A 13 2.24 4.43 2.66
CA LEU A 13 1.87 5.08 1.40
C LEU A 13 3.00 5.03 0.36
N THR A 14 4.26 5.18 0.79
CA THR A 14 5.41 5.06 -0.13
C THR A 14 5.52 3.65 -0.70
N SER A 15 5.38 2.63 0.15
CA SER A 15 5.33 1.23 -0.27
C SER A 15 4.15 0.95 -1.19
N ALA A 16 2.95 1.49 -0.87
CA ALA A 16 1.77 1.33 -1.71
C ALA A 16 1.99 1.89 -3.11
N ALA A 17 2.56 3.10 -3.20
CA ALA A 17 2.83 3.76 -4.46
C ALA A 17 3.86 3.00 -5.32
N LEU A 18 4.93 2.49 -4.70
CA LEU A 18 5.94 1.70 -5.42
C LEU A 18 5.35 0.40 -5.97
N LEU A 19 4.64 -0.36 -5.13
CA LEU A 19 4.04 -1.64 -5.51
C LEU A 19 2.93 -1.46 -6.56
N ALA A 20 2.14 -0.39 -6.47
CA ALA A 20 1.15 -0.05 -7.50
C ALA A 20 1.83 0.27 -8.84
N LYS A 21 2.96 1.01 -8.82
CA LYS A 21 3.75 1.31 -10.03
C LYS A 21 4.33 0.05 -10.68
N GLU A 22 4.65 -0.97 -9.89
CA GLU A 22 5.10 -2.29 -10.35
C GLU A 22 3.96 -3.19 -10.88
N GLY A 23 2.72 -2.67 -10.89
CA GLY A 23 1.55 -3.39 -11.42
C GLY A 23 0.91 -4.35 -10.43
N HIS A 24 1.15 -4.17 -9.13
CA HIS A 24 0.48 -4.94 -8.09
C HIS A 24 -0.88 -4.32 -7.73
N GLU A 25 -1.84 -5.19 -7.39
CA GLU A 25 -3.14 -4.78 -6.87
C GLU A 25 -2.96 -4.54 -5.36
N VAL A 26 -2.96 -3.27 -4.95
CA VAL A 26 -2.67 -2.85 -3.57
C VAL A 26 -3.91 -2.32 -2.90
N ILE A 27 -4.18 -2.77 -1.66
CA ILE A 27 -5.23 -2.25 -0.79
C ILE A 27 -4.60 -1.77 0.51
N VAL A 28 -4.86 -0.53 0.90
CA VAL A 28 -4.36 0.07 2.15
C VAL A 28 -5.50 0.13 3.16
N PHE A 29 -5.23 -0.33 4.38
CA PHE A 29 -6.14 -0.25 5.51
C PHE A 29 -5.55 0.67 6.57
N GLU A 30 -6.35 1.61 7.07
CA GLU A 30 -6.02 2.49 8.19
C GLU A 30 -7.09 2.32 9.28
N GLN A 31 -6.69 2.53 10.54
CA GLN A 31 -7.57 2.33 11.69
C GLN A 31 -8.49 3.53 11.94
N HIS A 32 -8.16 4.72 11.42
CA HIS A 32 -8.89 5.97 11.65
C HIS A 32 -9.85 6.33 10.52
#